data_AF-A0A3M2AHY6-F1
#
_entry.id   AF-A0A3M2AHY6-F1
#
_cell.length_a   1.000
_cell.length_b   1.000
_cell.length_c   1.000
_cell.angle_alpha   90.00
_cell.angle_beta   90.00
_cell.angle_gamma   90.00
#
_symmetry.space_group_name_H-M   'P 1'
#
loop_
_entity.id
_entity.type
_entity.pdbx_description
1 polymer ?
#
loop_
_entity_poly.entity_id
_entity_poly.type
_entity_poly.pdbx_seq_one_letter_code
_entity_poly.pdbx_strand_id
1 'polypeptide(L)'
;MPNTRCPHCRAQIRLPEERLHSRIRCPRCRQPFQALPAVAATPGPAPRRRTRRPARKRTSLTWLWVLLVAGALSVLVWQLLPRGDERPAREPAEPAPAAPAAAAPTADAAVADPARHPATLPVRMLATALSTANEVQLRALLDLPSWYERDRPDEALWTTLGRAEQETYGEDLVGRLLADPEWQEFAAAEAGPLVFVQPPAGTGREGDRAEVQLRDASDPTRSWRFRTILRNGAWRIQAWEVRREPSEPEAGGDEEEAAAEQEKAGGIFVETAGGGRQLRGRVARVDLVPGTTREEEAHIQELFELARAESGLESKLAERELIAIGHKAVPILLNRLVDLPLDGSPGRVEEVAVIHGLLQDITFRRVSFPLRDVDADRPELLAQRQREAVEAWFGWWRAWGGRWDAWVEESGMPRPEPSRPGRTRR
;
A
#
# COMPACT_ATOMS: atom_id res chain seq x y z
N MET A 1 33.07 -13.57 22.66
CA MET A 1 32.92 -12.20 22.12
C MET A 1 32.05 -11.43 23.09
N PRO A 2 32.57 -10.36 23.70
CA PRO A 2 31.80 -9.48 24.57
C PRO A 2 30.66 -8.82 23.80
N ASN A 3 29.50 -8.68 24.47
CA ASN A 3 28.35 -7.98 23.94
C ASN A 3 28.22 -6.63 24.67
N THR A 4 28.03 -5.55 23.92
CA THR A 4 27.67 -4.23 24.47
C THR A 4 26.32 -3.78 23.91
N ARG A 5 25.64 -2.84 24.59
CA ARG A 5 24.36 -2.27 24.13
C ARG A 5 24.58 -0.80 23.77
N CYS A 6 24.06 -0.38 22.62
CA CYS A 6 24.09 1.03 22.24
C CYS A 6 23.21 1.85 23.21
N PRO A 7 23.71 2.94 23.81
CA PRO A 7 22.93 3.75 24.76
C PRO A 7 21.76 4.49 24.09
N HIS A 8 21.82 4.73 22.78
CA HIS A 8 20.79 5.49 22.06
C HIS A 8 19.61 4.64 21.59
N CYS A 9 19.85 3.42 21.07
CA CYS A 9 18.80 2.58 20.47
C CYS A 9 18.68 1.18 21.09
N ARG A 10 19.46 0.90 22.15
CA ARG A 10 19.50 -0.39 22.87
C ARG A 10 19.86 -1.63 22.04
N ALA A 11 20.29 -1.45 20.78
CA ALA A 11 20.74 -2.55 19.93
C ALA A 11 21.96 -3.27 20.55
N GLN A 12 21.93 -4.60 20.54
CA GLN A 12 23.01 -5.44 21.06
C GLN A 12 24.08 -5.64 19.97
N ILE A 13 25.33 -5.27 20.27
CA ILE A 13 26.44 -5.27 19.32
C ILE A 13 27.52 -6.23 19.84
N ARG A 14 27.99 -7.11 18.96
CA ARG A 14 29.12 -8.02 19.22
C ARG A 14 30.41 -7.35 18.76
N LEU A 15 31.37 -7.19 19.67
CA LEU A 15 32.65 -6.55 19.36
C LEU A 15 33.83 -7.49 19.69
N PRO A 16 34.95 -7.37 18.97
CA PRO A 16 36.22 -7.93 19.41
C PRO A 16 36.64 -7.28 20.74
N GLU A 17 37.34 -8.03 21.58
CA GLU A 17 37.80 -7.57 22.90
C GLU A 17 38.74 -6.36 22.77
N GLU A 18 39.56 -6.32 21.72
CA GLU A 18 40.44 -5.19 21.34
C GLU A 18 39.70 -3.86 21.11
N ARG A 19 38.39 -3.91 20.80
CA ARG A 19 37.57 -2.72 20.56
C ARG A 19 36.72 -2.31 21.75
N LEU A 20 36.77 -3.05 22.86
CA LEU A 20 36.25 -2.55 24.12
C LEU A 20 37.05 -1.29 24.51
N HIS A 21 36.39 -0.28 25.04
CA HIS A 21 36.93 1.05 25.35
C HIS A 21 37.19 2.00 24.16
N SER A 22 37.10 1.51 22.91
CA SER A 22 37.20 2.37 21.72
C SER A 22 35.87 3.10 21.42
N ARG A 23 35.97 4.27 20.76
CA ARG A 23 34.80 5.02 20.27
C ARG A 23 34.33 4.41 18.95
N ILE A 24 33.12 3.88 18.92
CA ILE A 24 32.53 3.21 17.76
C ILE A 24 31.19 3.84 17.38
N ARG A 25 30.73 3.66 16.15
CA ARG A 25 29.37 4.07 15.71
C ARG A 25 28.42 2.87 15.75
N CYS A 26 27.21 3.09 16.25
CA CYS A 26 26.17 2.05 16.23
C CYS A 26 25.74 1.73 14.78
N PRO A 27 25.69 0.46 14.35
CA PRO A 27 25.24 0.11 13.01
C PRO A 27 23.75 0.41 12.76
N ARG A 28 22.94 0.55 13.82
CA ARG A 28 21.50 0.83 13.72
C ARG A 28 21.19 2.32 13.69
N CYS A 29 21.65 3.10 14.68
CA CYS A 29 21.32 4.53 14.78
C CYS A 29 22.46 5.47 14.36
N ARG A 30 23.63 4.95 13.95
CA ARG A 30 24.84 5.69 13.52
C ARG A 30 25.47 6.63 14.55
N GLN A 31 24.88 6.80 15.74
CA GLN A 31 25.43 7.62 16.81
C GLN A 31 26.73 7.02 17.37
N PRO A 32 27.78 7.86 17.61
CA PRO A 32 29.04 7.41 18.20
C PRO A 32 28.89 7.23 19.71
N PHE A 33 29.39 6.12 20.26
CA PHE A 33 29.43 5.87 21.70
C PHE A 33 30.71 5.11 22.09
N GLN A 34 31.08 5.17 23.36
CA GLN A 34 32.22 4.42 23.88
C GLN A 34 31.76 3.05 24.38
N ALA A 35 32.36 1.97 23.86
CA ALA A 35 31.99 0.62 24.24
C ALA A 35 32.51 0.30 25.66
N LEU A 36 31.64 0.33 26.65
CA LEU A 36 31.96 -0.12 28.01
C LEU A 36 31.76 -1.64 28.11
N PRO A 37 32.64 -2.36 28.84
CA PRO A 37 32.42 -3.77 29.15
C PRO A 37 31.11 -3.89 29.91
N ALA A 38 30.22 -4.77 29.45
CA ALA A 38 29.00 -5.07 30.18
C ALA A 38 29.39 -5.61 31.55
N VAL A 39 29.14 -4.84 32.62
CA VAL A 39 29.30 -5.28 34.00
C VAL A 39 28.51 -6.58 34.11
N ALA A 40 29.21 -7.68 34.40
CA ALA A 40 28.62 -9.00 34.45
C ALA A 40 27.46 -8.95 35.44
N ALA A 41 26.22 -8.99 34.92
CA ALA A 41 25.05 -9.02 35.76
C ALA A 41 25.14 -10.26 36.64
N THR A 42 25.01 -10.08 37.96
CA THR A 42 25.02 -11.14 38.97
C THR A 42 24.13 -12.28 38.49
N PRO A 43 24.64 -13.53 38.44
CA PRO A 43 23.93 -14.63 37.78
C PRO A 43 22.62 -14.95 38.52
N GLY A 44 21.50 -14.62 37.87
CA GLY A 44 20.19 -15.13 38.28
C GLY A 44 20.09 -16.66 38.08
N PRO A 45 19.19 -17.34 38.82
CA PRO A 45 19.11 -18.80 38.85
C PRO A 45 18.89 -19.39 37.45
N ALA A 46 19.74 -20.36 37.11
CA ALA A 46 19.91 -20.90 35.77
C ALA A 46 18.68 -21.70 35.27
N PRO A 47 18.18 -21.48 34.05
CA PRO A 47 17.28 -22.42 33.41
C PRO A 47 18.02 -23.70 32.99
N ARG A 48 17.36 -24.85 33.18
CA ARG A 48 17.87 -26.20 32.98
C ARG A 48 18.52 -26.40 31.60
N ARG A 49 19.76 -26.87 31.65
CA ARG A 49 20.72 -27.08 30.56
C ARG A 49 20.32 -28.29 29.70
N ARG A 50 19.86 -28.05 28.47
CA ARG A 50 19.86 -29.10 27.41
C ARG A 50 21.29 -29.28 26.90
N THR A 51 21.81 -30.48 27.02
CA THR A 51 23.13 -30.92 26.57
C THR A 51 23.20 -30.93 25.03
N ARG A 52 23.83 -29.90 24.44
CA ARG A 52 24.25 -29.93 23.02
C ARG A 52 25.73 -30.33 22.93
N ARG A 53 25.97 -31.38 22.14
CA ARG A 53 27.26 -31.95 21.76
C ARG A 53 28.27 -30.90 21.25
N PRO A 54 29.59 -31.14 21.41
CA PRO A 54 30.63 -30.22 20.96
C PRO A 54 30.70 -30.19 19.42
N ALA A 55 30.55 -29.00 18.83
CA ALA A 55 30.72 -28.76 17.40
C ALA A 55 32.21 -28.63 17.06
N ARG A 56 32.73 -29.65 16.36
CA ARG A 56 34.06 -29.70 15.74
C ARG A 56 34.13 -28.62 14.65
N LYS A 57 35.10 -27.70 14.75
CA LYS A 57 35.41 -26.72 13.69
C LYS A 57 35.87 -27.47 12.43
N ARG A 58 34.97 -27.61 11.44
CA ARG A 58 35.29 -27.95 10.04
C ARG A 58 35.15 -26.67 9.22
N THR A 59 36.20 -25.86 9.22
CA THR A 59 36.39 -24.75 8.29
C THR A 59 37.27 -25.25 7.15
N SER A 60 36.75 -25.27 5.91
CA SER A 60 37.42 -24.73 4.69
C SER A 60 37.02 -25.42 3.39
N LEU A 61 36.42 -26.62 3.39
CA LEU A 61 36.18 -27.35 2.13
C LEU A 61 34.81 -27.06 1.48
N THR A 62 33.77 -26.81 2.27
CA THR A 62 32.40 -26.63 1.75
C THR A 62 32.22 -25.32 0.99
N TRP A 63 32.88 -24.24 1.43
CA TRP A 63 32.84 -22.96 0.72
C TRP A 63 33.58 -23.03 -0.63
N LEU A 64 34.63 -23.83 -0.74
CA LEU A 64 35.34 -24.04 -1.99
C LEU A 64 34.45 -24.74 -3.03
N TRP A 65 33.66 -25.72 -2.60
CA TRP A 65 32.69 -26.40 -3.48
C TRP A 65 31.56 -25.48 -3.96
N VAL A 66 31.06 -24.60 -3.10
CA VAL A 66 30.01 -23.63 -3.50
C VAL A 66 30.52 -22.70 -4.60
N LEU A 67 31.76 -22.20 -4.48
CA LEU A 67 32.36 -21.34 -5.50
C LEU A 67 32.62 -22.08 -6.81
N LEU A 68 33.07 -23.34 -6.76
CA LEU A 68 33.28 -24.16 -7.97
C LEU A 68 31.96 -24.44 -8.71
N VAL A 69 30.90 -24.78 -7.98
CA VAL A 69 29.58 -25.04 -8.58
C VAL A 69 28.98 -23.77 -9.17
N ALA A 70 29.11 -22.63 -8.48
CA ALA A 70 28.65 -21.35 -9.00
C ALA A 70 29.41 -20.94 -10.29
N GLY A 71 30.73 -21.16 -10.34
CA GLY A 71 31.54 -20.92 -11.53
C GLY A 71 31.14 -21.81 -12.71
N ALA A 72 30.92 -23.10 -12.47
CA ALA A 72 30.49 -24.04 -13.50
C ALA A 72 29.10 -23.71 -14.06
N LEU A 73 28.14 -23.33 -13.20
CA LEU A 73 26.81 -22.90 -13.64
C LEU A 73 26.85 -21.61 -14.47
N SER A 74 27.73 -20.68 -14.13
CA SER A 74 27.90 -19.43 -14.88
C SER A 74 28.40 -19.69 -16.30
N VAL A 75 29.37 -20.61 -16.47
CA VAL A 75 29.86 -21.02 -17.80
C VAL A 75 28.79 -21.76 -18.60
N LEU A 76 28.01 -22.63 -17.95
CA LEU A 76 26.93 -23.37 -18.59
C LEU A 76 25.83 -22.42 -19.12
N VAL A 77 25.44 -21.42 -18.32
CA VAL A 77 24.48 -20.38 -18.73
C VAL A 77 25.03 -19.59 -19.91
N TRP A 78 26.33 -19.27 -19.92
CA TRP A 78 26.96 -18.54 -21.02
C TRP A 78 27.04 -19.35 -22.32
N GLN A 79 27.11 -20.69 -22.25
CA GLN A 79 27.05 -21.55 -23.43
C GLN A 79 25.63 -21.85 -23.91
N LEU A 80 24.64 -21.84 -23.01
CA LEU A 80 23.23 -22.07 -23.36
C LEU A 80 22.50 -20.80 -23.80
N LEU A 81 23.05 -19.62 -23.51
CA LEU A 81 22.58 -18.38 -24.13
C LEU A 81 22.85 -18.48 -25.63
N PRO A 82 21.80 -18.48 -26.48
CA PRO A 82 21.97 -18.58 -27.91
C PRO A 82 22.84 -17.42 -28.37
N ARG A 83 24.07 -17.74 -28.77
CA ARG A 83 24.91 -16.81 -29.53
C ARG A 83 24.07 -16.47 -30.75
N GLY A 84 23.68 -15.21 -30.87
CA GLY A 84 22.80 -14.76 -31.93
C GLY A 84 23.43 -15.10 -33.26
N ASP A 85 22.97 -16.20 -33.86
CA ASP A 85 23.34 -16.58 -35.22
C ASP A 85 22.89 -15.44 -36.12
N GLU A 86 23.89 -14.88 -36.81
CA GLU A 86 23.73 -13.98 -37.93
C GLU A 86 22.70 -14.61 -38.87
N ARG A 87 21.53 -13.97 -38.98
CA ARG A 87 20.48 -14.37 -39.92
C ARG A 87 21.10 -14.46 -41.33
N PRO A 88 21.21 -15.65 -41.95
CA PRO A 88 21.49 -15.69 -43.37
C PRO A 88 20.32 -15.07 -44.10
N ALA A 89 20.63 -14.28 -45.14
CA ALA A 89 19.67 -13.62 -46.01
C ALA A 89 18.62 -14.64 -46.49
N ARG A 90 17.36 -14.38 -46.11
CA ARG A 90 16.22 -15.25 -46.42
C ARG A 90 15.87 -15.11 -47.90
N GLU A 91 16.09 -16.19 -48.63
CA GLU A 91 15.60 -16.41 -49.98
C GLU A 91 14.05 -16.38 -49.99
N PRO A 92 13.39 -15.85 -51.04
CA PRO A 92 11.94 -15.64 -51.03
C PRO A 92 11.22 -16.98 -51.20
N ALA A 93 10.66 -17.50 -50.10
CA ALA A 93 9.81 -18.68 -50.13
C ALA A 93 8.36 -18.32 -50.50
N GLU A 94 7.84 -19.13 -51.42
CA GLU A 94 6.49 -19.20 -51.97
C GLU A 94 5.38 -19.21 -50.88
N PRO A 95 4.23 -18.54 -51.09
CA PRO A 95 3.23 -18.31 -50.04
C PRO A 95 2.50 -19.59 -49.63
N ALA A 96 2.69 -19.99 -48.38
CA ALA A 96 1.88 -21.02 -47.73
C ALA A 96 0.45 -20.51 -47.47
N PRO A 97 -0.57 -21.39 -47.55
CA PRO A 97 -1.97 -21.02 -47.38
C PRO A 97 -2.26 -20.48 -45.98
N ALA A 98 -3.07 -19.42 -45.94
CA ALA A 98 -3.35 -18.60 -44.76
C ALA A 98 -3.86 -19.44 -43.57
N ALA A 99 -3.10 -19.40 -42.48
CA ALA A 99 -3.61 -19.76 -41.16
C ALA A 99 -4.74 -18.78 -40.76
N PRO A 100 -5.82 -19.25 -40.12
CA PRO A 100 -6.88 -18.37 -39.65
C PRO A 100 -6.28 -17.32 -38.72
N ALA A 101 -6.55 -16.05 -39.01
CA ALA A 101 -6.07 -14.91 -38.26
C ALA A 101 -6.42 -15.11 -36.78
N ALA A 102 -5.39 -15.36 -35.96
CA ALA A 102 -5.49 -15.22 -34.53
C ALA A 102 -5.92 -13.77 -34.27
N ALA A 103 -7.12 -13.61 -33.70
CA ALA A 103 -7.67 -12.31 -33.35
C ALA A 103 -6.60 -11.53 -32.57
N ALA A 104 -6.20 -10.37 -33.11
CA ALA A 104 -5.36 -9.44 -32.38
C ALA A 104 -6.04 -9.16 -31.03
N PRO A 105 -5.31 -9.23 -29.90
CA PRO A 105 -5.88 -8.85 -28.61
C PRO A 105 -6.43 -7.43 -28.74
N THR A 106 -7.74 -7.29 -28.61
CA THR A 106 -8.42 -6.00 -28.62
C THR A 106 -7.83 -5.13 -27.51
N ALA A 107 -7.39 -3.93 -27.88
CA ALA A 107 -6.79 -2.93 -26.99
C ALA A 107 -7.75 -2.45 -25.86
N ASP A 108 -9.01 -2.89 -25.88
CA ASP A 108 -10.04 -2.64 -24.88
C ASP A 108 -10.01 -3.58 -23.66
N ALA A 109 -8.95 -4.38 -23.50
CA ALA A 109 -8.70 -5.06 -22.23
C ALA A 109 -8.36 -4.02 -21.16
N ALA A 110 -9.43 -3.50 -20.56
CA ALA A 110 -9.51 -2.63 -19.40
C ALA A 110 -8.20 -2.58 -18.59
N VAL A 111 -7.63 -1.38 -18.48
CA VAL A 111 -6.63 -1.08 -17.45
C VAL A 111 -7.32 -1.31 -16.11
N ALA A 112 -7.25 -2.53 -15.59
CA ALA A 112 -8.05 -3.01 -14.45
C ALA A 112 -7.70 -2.28 -13.14
N ASP A 113 -6.72 -1.38 -13.16
CA ASP A 113 -6.39 -0.50 -12.05
C ASP A 113 -5.66 0.75 -12.61
N PRO A 114 -6.34 1.92 -12.68
CA PRO A 114 -5.75 3.21 -13.06
C PRO A 114 -4.45 3.52 -12.29
N ALA A 115 -4.34 3.07 -11.04
CA ALA A 115 -3.18 3.29 -10.19
C ALA A 115 -1.98 2.39 -10.54
N ARG A 116 -2.14 1.40 -11.43
CA ARG A 116 -1.07 0.53 -11.94
C ARG A 116 -0.55 0.95 -13.31
N HIS A 117 -1.10 1.99 -13.92
CA HIS A 117 -0.60 2.45 -15.21
C HIS A 117 0.87 2.93 -15.08
N PRO A 118 1.80 2.51 -15.97
CA PRO A 118 3.23 2.82 -15.84
C PRO A 118 3.54 4.33 -15.86
N ALA A 119 2.68 5.14 -16.47
CA ALA A 119 2.78 6.61 -16.45
C ALA A 119 2.63 7.24 -15.05
N THR A 120 2.05 6.53 -14.08
CA THR A 120 1.91 7.03 -12.70
C THR A 120 3.22 6.97 -11.91
N LEU A 121 4.16 6.09 -12.32
CA LEU A 121 5.45 5.90 -11.66
C LEU A 121 6.30 7.18 -11.61
N PRO A 122 6.54 7.90 -12.74
CA PRO A 122 7.33 9.12 -12.69
C PRO A 122 6.71 10.20 -11.80
N VAL A 123 5.37 10.30 -11.74
CA VAL A 123 4.67 11.25 -10.85
C VAL A 123 4.91 10.92 -9.38
N ARG A 124 4.86 9.64 -8.98
CA ARG A 124 5.19 9.22 -7.61
C ARG A 124 6.64 9.52 -7.25
N MET A 125 7.56 9.24 -8.17
CA MET A 125 8.99 9.48 -7.97
C MET A 125 9.34 10.97 -7.90
N LEU A 126 8.57 11.82 -8.58
CA LEU A 126 8.78 13.26 -8.64
C LEU A 126 8.66 13.91 -7.26
N ALA A 127 7.62 13.59 -6.49
CA ALA A 127 7.44 14.14 -5.14
C ALA A 127 8.64 13.83 -4.22
N THR A 128 9.17 12.59 -4.30
CA THR A 128 10.38 12.21 -3.55
C THR A 128 11.63 12.93 -4.07
N ALA A 129 11.77 13.08 -5.39
CA ALA A 129 12.91 13.76 -5.98
C ALA A 129 12.94 15.25 -5.62
N LEU A 130 11.78 15.91 -5.57
CA LEU A 130 11.63 17.29 -5.14
C LEU A 130 11.95 17.46 -3.65
N SER A 131 11.36 16.63 -2.78
CA SER A 131 11.58 16.74 -1.33
C SER A 131 13.02 16.43 -0.89
N THR A 132 13.75 15.65 -1.69
CA THR A 132 15.17 15.36 -1.46
C THR A 132 16.13 16.25 -2.27
N ALA A 133 15.60 17.20 -3.04
CA ALA A 133 16.35 18.03 -3.98
C ALA A 133 17.31 17.22 -4.88
N ASN A 134 16.88 16.05 -5.34
CA ASN A 134 17.70 15.15 -6.17
C ASN A 134 17.66 15.56 -7.64
N GLU A 135 18.55 16.46 -8.03
CA GLU A 135 18.62 17.04 -9.38
C GLU A 135 18.79 16.01 -10.50
N VAL A 136 19.57 14.96 -10.25
CA VAL A 136 19.82 13.89 -11.25
C VAL A 136 18.53 13.13 -11.53
N GLN A 137 17.77 12.81 -10.48
CA GLN A 137 16.50 12.13 -10.60
C GLN A 137 15.44 13.03 -11.24
N LEU A 138 15.39 14.32 -10.89
CA LEU A 138 14.50 15.29 -11.53
C LEU A 138 14.75 15.37 -13.04
N ARG A 139 16.00 15.53 -13.48
CA ARG A 139 16.35 15.53 -14.92
C ARG A 139 15.95 14.23 -15.64
N ALA A 140 16.03 13.09 -14.95
CA ALA A 140 15.64 11.80 -15.52
C ALA A 140 14.11 11.65 -15.68
N LEU A 141 13.33 12.26 -14.80
CA LEU A 141 11.86 12.19 -14.80
C LEU A 141 11.20 13.17 -15.79
N LEU A 142 11.88 14.27 -16.13
CA LEU A 142 11.35 15.31 -17.02
C LEU A 142 11.62 15.01 -18.49
N ASP A 143 10.69 15.41 -19.36
CA ASP A 143 10.90 15.45 -20.82
C ASP A 143 11.47 16.83 -21.20
N LEU A 144 12.78 17.02 -21.00
CA LEU A 144 13.47 18.29 -21.29
C LEU A 144 13.12 18.91 -22.66
N PRO A 145 12.99 18.14 -23.77
CA PRO A 145 12.57 18.71 -25.05
C PRO A 145 11.23 19.44 -24.99
N SER A 146 10.19 18.82 -24.41
CA SER A 146 8.87 19.45 -24.33
C SER A 146 8.85 20.66 -23.40
N TRP A 147 9.63 20.63 -22.31
CA TRP A 147 9.75 21.77 -21.41
C TRP A 147 10.44 22.94 -22.12
N TYR A 148 11.51 22.67 -22.87
CA TYR A 148 12.23 23.69 -23.63
C TYR A 148 11.34 24.34 -24.69
N GLU A 149 10.65 23.53 -25.50
CA GLU A 149 9.74 24.02 -26.55
C GLU A 149 8.59 24.85 -25.97
N ARG A 150 8.13 24.53 -24.75
CA ARG A 150 7.10 25.32 -24.06
C ARG A 150 7.64 26.63 -23.50
N ASP A 151 8.82 26.62 -22.91
CA ASP A 151 9.43 27.82 -22.33
C ASP A 151 9.93 28.79 -23.41
N ARG A 152 10.27 28.28 -24.60
CA ARG A 152 10.90 29.02 -25.70
C ARG A 152 10.26 28.65 -27.05
N PRO A 153 8.99 29.02 -27.28
CA PRO A 153 8.25 28.63 -28.48
C PRO A 153 8.84 29.21 -29.78
N ASP A 154 9.56 30.33 -29.69
CA ASP A 154 10.13 31.05 -30.84
C ASP A 154 11.63 30.78 -31.07
N GLU A 155 12.27 29.94 -30.24
CA GLU A 155 13.70 29.64 -30.35
C GLU A 155 13.98 28.38 -31.19
N ALA A 156 15.26 28.06 -31.36
CA ALA A 156 15.73 26.90 -32.09
C ALA A 156 15.18 25.59 -31.46
N LEU A 157 14.84 24.60 -32.28
CA LEU A 157 14.30 23.33 -31.79
C LEU A 157 15.30 22.66 -30.83
N TRP A 158 14.81 21.98 -29.79
CA TRP A 158 15.66 21.27 -28.81
C TRP A 158 16.76 20.41 -29.46
N THR A 159 16.44 19.77 -30.58
CA THR A 159 17.36 18.90 -31.35
C THR A 159 18.52 19.63 -32.02
N THR A 160 18.44 20.96 -32.15
CA THR A 160 19.49 21.79 -32.75
C THR A 160 20.46 22.37 -31.73
N LEU A 161 20.10 22.32 -30.44
CA LEU A 161 20.97 22.78 -29.36
C LEU A 161 22.20 21.88 -29.19
N GLY A 162 23.32 22.49 -28.84
CA GLY A 162 24.51 21.75 -28.43
C GLY A 162 24.27 21.00 -27.11
N ARG A 163 25.03 19.92 -26.88
CA ARG A 163 24.92 19.13 -25.64
C ARG A 163 25.12 19.98 -24.37
N ALA A 164 26.06 20.92 -24.40
CA ALA A 164 26.30 21.82 -23.28
C ALA A 164 25.09 22.73 -23.00
N GLU A 165 24.44 23.25 -24.03
CA GLU A 165 23.25 24.10 -23.89
C GLU A 165 22.06 23.30 -23.35
N GLN A 166 21.87 22.06 -23.81
CA GLN A 166 20.87 21.14 -23.28
C GLN A 166 21.08 20.84 -21.80
N GLU A 167 22.34 20.64 -21.39
CA GLU A 167 22.71 20.40 -19.99
C GLU A 167 22.46 21.63 -19.13
N THR A 168 22.88 22.82 -19.59
CA THR A 168 22.61 24.10 -18.91
C THR A 168 21.12 24.36 -18.76
N TYR A 169 20.31 24.13 -19.80
CA TYR A 169 18.85 24.26 -19.69
C TYR A 169 18.26 23.26 -18.69
N GLY A 170 18.74 22.01 -18.70
CA GLY A 170 18.28 20.99 -17.75
C GLY A 170 18.57 21.36 -16.29
N GLU A 171 19.72 21.99 -16.02
CA GLU A 171 20.10 22.49 -14.70
C GLU A 171 19.27 23.71 -14.29
N ASP A 172 19.11 24.68 -15.18
CA ASP A 172 18.25 25.86 -14.96
C ASP A 172 16.81 25.45 -14.65
N LEU A 173 16.25 24.54 -15.45
CA LEU A 173 14.88 24.05 -15.26
C LEU A 173 14.74 23.42 -13.88
N VAL A 174 15.65 22.53 -13.47
CA VAL A 174 15.59 21.92 -12.13
C VAL A 174 15.72 22.96 -11.03
N GLY A 175 16.61 23.95 -11.18
CA GLY A 175 16.72 25.06 -10.24
C GLY A 175 15.40 25.83 -10.08
N ARG A 176 14.71 26.12 -11.20
CA ARG A 176 13.39 26.76 -11.19
C ARG A 176 12.33 25.90 -10.51
N LEU A 177 12.27 24.60 -10.81
CA LEU A 177 11.30 23.69 -10.18
C LEU A 177 11.51 23.57 -8.66
N LEU A 178 12.76 23.56 -8.21
CA LEU A 178 13.08 23.52 -6.78
C LEU A 178 12.79 24.85 -6.07
N ALA A 179 12.89 25.98 -6.78
CA ALA A 179 12.58 27.30 -6.22
C ALA A 179 11.08 27.66 -6.25
N ASP A 180 10.29 26.96 -7.04
CA ASP A 180 8.87 27.24 -7.23
C ASP A 180 8.03 26.73 -6.03
N PRO A 181 7.28 27.63 -5.35
CA PRO A 181 6.49 27.25 -4.18
C PRO A 181 5.40 26.22 -4.49
N GLU A 182 4.81 26.23 -5.69
CA GLU A 182 3.74 25.28 -6.03
C GLU A 182 4.29 23.83 -6.15
N TRP A 183 5.54 23.70 -6.58
CA TRP A 183 6.25 22.42 -6.59
C TRP A 183 6.63 21.93 -5.20
N GLN A 184 6.98 22.86 -4.31
CA GLN A 184 7.23 22.54 -2.90
C GLN A 184 5.95 22.14 -2.18
N GLU A 185 4.83 22.80 -2.47
CA GLU A 185 3.50 22.40 -1.99
C GLU A 185 3.14 20.99 -2.47
N PHE A 186 3.35 20.67 -3.75
CA PHE A 186 3.16 19.32 -4.27
C PHE A 186 4.06 18.29 -3.57
N ALA A 187 5.33 18.62 -3.32
CA ALA A 187 6.28 17.72 -2.66
C ALA A 187 5.95 17.47 -1.17
N ALA A 188 5.32 18.46 -0.53
CA ALA A 188 4.90 18.41 0.87
C ALA A 188 3.50 17.80 1.07
N ALA A 189 2.64 17.86 0.04
CA ALA A 189 1.29 17.33 0.10
C ALA A 189 1.30 15.83 0.39
N GLU A 190 0.42 15.39 1.30
CA GLU A 190 0.14 13.97 1.43
C GLU A 190 -0.52 13.51 0.13
N ALA A 191 0.22 12.71 -0.64
CA ALA A 191 -0.24 12.22 -1.92
C ALA A 191 -1.54 11.41 -1.72
N GLY A 192 -2.66 12.01 -2.13
CA GLY A 192 -3.94 11.34 -2.19
C GLY A 192 -3.98 10.30 -3.31
N PRO A 193 -5.18 9.85 -3.73
CA PRO A 193 -5.29 8.95 -4.86
C PRO A 193 -4.72 9.55 -6.13
N LEU A 194 -4.01 8.70 -6.86
CA LEU A 194 -3.70 8.94 -8.26
C LEU A 194 -4.87 8.46 -9.10
N VAL A 195 -5.49 9.38 -9.80
CA VAL A 195 -6.49 9.11 -10.82
C VAL A 195 -5.80 9.18 -12.17
N PHE A 196 -5.76 8.08 -12.89
CA PHE A 196 -5.30 8.08 -14.28
C PHE A 196 -6.43 8.54 -15.19
N VAL A 197 -6.18 9.57 -15.99
CA VAL A 197 -7.13 10.13 -16.94
C VAL A 197 -6.58 9.83 -18.34
N GLN A 198 -7.27 8.97 -19.08
CA GLN A 198 -6.88 8.69 -20.45
C GLN A 198 -7.13 9.96 -21.29
N PRO A 199 -6.15 10.43 -22.07
CA PRO A 199 -6.37 11.59 -22.93
C PRO A 199 -7.50 11.28 -23.92
N PRO A 200 -8.29 12.29 -24.34
CA PRO A 200 -9.35 12.10 -25.31
C PRO A 200 -8.78 11.48 -26.59
N ALA A 201 -9.44 10.43 -27.08
CA ALA A 201 -9.07 9.73 -28.30
C ALA A 201 -8.93 10.73 -29.46
N GLY A 202 -7.74 10.82 -30.07
CA GLY A 202 -7.55 11.63 -31.29
C GLY A 202 -6.25 12.40 -31.50
N THR A 203 -5.29 12.46 -30.55
CA THR A 203 -4.11 13.37 -30.68
C THR A 203 -2.73 12.72 -30.88
N GLY A 204 -2.64 11.45 -31.30
CA GLY A 204 -1.35 10.80 -31.60
C GLY A 204 -1.44 9.27 -31.64
N ARG A 205 -0.30 8.57 -31.77
CA ARG A 205 -0.24 7.11 -31.49
C ARG A 205 -0.77 6.90 -30.08
N GLU A 206 -1.94 6.28 -29.98
CA GLU A 206 -2.85 6.24 -28.83
C GLU A 206 -2.26 5.67 -27.52
N GLY A 207 -1.00 5.25 -27.50
CA GLY A 207 -0.33 4.68 -26.31
C GLY A 207 0.84 5.49 -25.75
N ASP A 208 1.30 6.55 -26.41
CA ASP A 208 2.55 7.22 -26.02
C ASP A 208 2.34 8.44 -25.10
N ARG A 209 1.08 8.81 -24.79
CA ARG A 209 0.74 9.94 -23.93
C ARG A 209 -0.29 9.54 -22.89
N ALA A 210 -0.16 10.11 -21.70
CA ALA A 210 -1.09 9.87 -20.60
C ALA A 210 -1.22 11.11 -19.71
N GLU A 211 -2.39 11.29 -19.12
CA GLU A 211 -2.64 12.32 -18.13
C GLU A 211 -2.84 11.67 -16.76
N VAL A 212 -2.14 12.16 -15.75
CA VAL A 212 -2.21 11.66 -14.38
C VAL A 212 -2.66 12.80 -13.50
N GLN A 213 -3.80 12.64 -12.84
CA GLN A 213 -4.33 13.61 -11.89
C GLN A 213 -4.09 13.11 -10.47
N LEU A 214 -3.47 13.94 -9.63
CA LEU A 214 -3.32 13.72 -8.20
C LEU A 214 -4.21 14.72 -7.47
N ARG A 215 -5.06 14.27 -6.55
CA ARG A 215 -5.77 15.15 -5.62
C ARG A 215 -5.04 15.23 -4.30
N ASP A 216 -4.97 16.42 -3.72
CA ASP A 216 -4.44 16.60 -2.37
C ASP A 216 -5.39 15.94 -1.36
N ALA A 217 -4.86 15.07 -0.50
CA ALA A 217 -5.67 14.46 0.54
C ALA A 217 -6.11 15.48 1.61
N SER A 218 -5.32 16.54 1.80
CA SER A 218 -5.57 17.60 2.79
C SER A 218 -6.50 18.69 2.26
N ASP A 219 -6.51 18.91 0.95
CA ASP A 219 -7.31 19.93 0.25
C ASP A 219 -7.95 19.33 -1.01
N PRO A 220 -9.15 18.72 -0.92
CA PRO A 220 -9.75 18.02 -2.05
C PRO A 220 -10.11 18.94 -3.23
N THR A 221 -10.16 20.26 -3.02
CA THR A 221 -10.37 21.25 -4.08
C THR A 221 -9.14 21.44 -4.96
N ARG A 222 -7.98 21.01 -4.46
CA ARG A 222 -6.70 21.13 -5.14
C ARG A 222 -6.34 19.82 -5.82
N SER A 223 -5.97 19.92 -7.09
CA SER A 223 -5.43 18.81 -7.85
C SER A 223 -4.27 19.23 -8.74
N TRP A 224 -3.32 18.32 -8.89
CA TRP A 224 -2.22 18.44 -9.83
C TRP A 224 -2.46 17.52 -11.00
N ARG A 225 -2.26 18.05 -12.21
CA ARG A 225 -2.47 17.33 -13.45
C ARG A 225 -1.15 17.26 -14.19
N PHE A 226 -0.64 16.05 -14.40
CA PHE A 226 0.62 15.79 -15.06
C PHE A 226 0.36 15.19 -16.44
N ARG A 227 0.88 15.84 -17.48
CA ARG A 227 0.95 15.24 -18.81
C ARG A 227 2.26 14.48 -18.92
N THR A 228 2.17 13.23 -19.30
CA THR A 228 3.30 12.32 -19.41
C THR A 228 3.41 11.77 -20.84
N ILE A 229 4.63 11.47 -21.26
CA ILE A 229 4.95 10.95 -22.59
C ILE A 229 5.93 9.78 -22.49
N LEU A 230 5.73 8.75 -23.31
CA LEU A 230 6.64 7.63 -23.45
C LEU A 230 7.75 8.00 -24.45
N ARG A 231 8.98 8.23 -23.96
CA ARG A 231 10.16 8.47 -24.81
C ARG A 231 11.24 7.44 -24.49
N ASN A 232 11.76 6.80 -25.54
CA ASN A 232 12.84 5.81 -25.43
C ASN A 232 12.54 4.69 -24.41
N GLY A 233 11.27 4.25 -24.35
CA GLY A 233 10.82 3.20 -23.44
C GLY A 233 10.61 3.63 -21.98
N ALA A 234 10.74 4.93 -21.67
CA ALA A 234 10.50 5.47 -20.32
C ALA A 234 9.43 6.58 -20.35
N TRP A 235 8.51 6.53 -19.39
CA TRP A 235 7.53 7.60 -19.17
C TRP A 235 8.20 8.80 -18.51
N ARG A 236 7.97 9.98 -19.08
CA ARG A 236 8.53 11.27 -18.62
C ARG A 236 7.44 12.31 -18.48
N ILE A 237 7.64 13.27 -17.59
CA ILE A 237 6.70 14.37 -17.34
C ILE A 237 6.98 15.48 -18.36
N GLN A 238 6.01 15.66 -19.25
CA GLN A 238 6.02 16.66 -20.31
C GLN A 238 5.57 18.03 -19.80
N ALA A 239 4.54 18.06 -18.97
CA ALA A 239 3.97 19.29 -18.43
C ALA A 239 3.21 18.98 -17.15
N TRP A 240 2.90 20.04 -16.41
CA TRP A 240 2.03 19.97 -15.25
C TRP A 240 1.14 21.21 -15.18
N GLU A 241 0.02 21.09 -14.47
CA GLU A 241 -0.96 22.15 -14.23
C GLU A 241 -1.54 21.97 -12.83
N VAL A 242 -1.58 23.04 -12.04
CA VAL A 242 -2.30 23.08 -10.77
C VAL A 242 -3.72 23.55 -11.05
N ARG A 243 -4.71 22.77 -10.60
CA ARG A 243 -6.12 23.17 -10.63
C ARG A 243 -6.66 23.29 -9.23
N ARG A 244 -7.23 24.44 -8.92
CA ARG A 244 -8.10 24.64 -7.76
C ARG A 244 -9.52 24.66 -8.32
N GLU A 245 -10.25 23.57 -8.14
CA GLU A 245 -11.69 23.56 -8.39
C GLU A 245 -12.29 24.55 -7.39
N PRO A 246 -12.97 25.63 -7.84
CA PRO A 246 -13.70 26.47 -6.91
C PRO A 246 -14.68 25.56 -6.19
N SER A 247 -14.60 25.50 -4.86
CA SER A 247 -15.65 24.88 -4.06
C SER A 247 -16.96 25.46 -4.58
N GLU A 248 -17.84 24.63 -5.14
CA GLU A 248 -19.14 25.09 -5.61
C GLU A 248 -19.70 26.00 -4.52
N PRO A 249 -20.05 27.27 -4.86
CA PRO A 249 -20.52 28.21 -3.86
C PRO A 249 -21.66 27.51 -3.13
N GLU A 250 -21.47 27.26 -1.83
CA GLU A 250 -22.44 26.58 -0.98
C GLU A 250 -23.80 27.17 -1.33
N ALA A 251 -24.65 26.35 -1.96
CA ALA A 251 -25.92 26.81 -2.48
C ALA A 251 -26.70 27.39 -1.30
N GLY A 252 -26.87 28.71 -1.33
CA GLY A 252 -27.37 29.45 -0.18
C GLY A 252 -28.76 28.98 0.24
N GLY A 253 -28.91 28.69 1.53
CA GLY A 253 -30.13 28.84 2.32
C GLY A 253 -31.24 27.82 2.12
N ASP A 254 -31.60 27.49 0.89
CA ASP A 254 -32.80 26.67 0.63
C ASP A 254 -32.46 25.17 0.50
N GLU A 255 -31.19 24.84 0.22
CA GLU A 255 -30.70 23.46 0.27
C GLU A 255 -30.34 23.01 1.69
N GLU A 256 -30.18 23.91 2.67
CA GLU A 256 -29.90 23.52 4.07
C GLU A 256 -31.14 22.87 4.72
N GLU A 257 -32.34 23.26 4.33
CA GLU A 257 -33.59 22.63 4.79
C GLU A 257 -33.83 21.27 4.11
N ALA A 258 -33.48 21.13 2.82
CA ALA A 258 -33.51 19.85 2.10
C ALA A 258 -32.37 18.90 2.52
N ALA A 259 -31.19 19.44 2.87
CA ALA A 259 -30.07 18.70 3.41
C ALA A 259 -30.34 18.26 4.84
N ALA A 260 -31.02 19.06 5.68
CA ALA A 260 -31.49 18.63 7.00
C ALA A 260 -32.57 17.53 6.92
N GLU A 261 -33.35 17.48 5.83
CA GLU A 261 -34.30 16.39 5.56
C GLU A 261 -33.60 15.15 4.95
N GLN A 262 -32.54 15.32 4.15
CA GLN A 262 -31.69 14.22 3.66
C GLN A 262 -30.72 13.68 4.72
N GLU A 263 -30.28 14.49 5.68
CA GLU A 263 -29.47 14.07 6.83
C GLU A 263 -30.28 13.18 7.78
N LYS A 264 -31.63 13.34 7.77
CA LYS A 264 -32.57 12.39 8.38
C LYS A 264 -32.78 11.12 7.56
N ALA A 265 -32.40 11.09 6.28
CA ALA A 265 -32.71 9.99 5.35
C ALA A 265 -31.51 9.12 4.90
N GLY A 266 -30.25 9.51 5.11
CA GLY A 266 -29.13 8.58 4.94
C GLY A 266 -27.80 9.22 4.61
N GLY A 267 -26.77 8.84 5.36
CA GLY A 267 -25.42 9.39 5.30
C GLY A 267 -24.81 9.48 3.89
N ILE A 268 -24.07 10.57 3.68
CA ILE A 268 -23.36 10.93 2.45
C ILE A 268 -22.10 10.05 2.32
N PHE A 269 -21.87 9.49 1.14
CA PHE A 269 -20.66 8.71 0.85
C PHE A 269 -19.66 9.56 0.09
N VAL A 270 -18.40 9.51 0.53
CA VAL A 270 -17.26 9.97 -0.26
C VAL A 270 -16.52 8.73 -0.74
N GLU A 271 -16.44 8.53 -2.05
CA GLU A 271 -15.56 7.50 -2.61
C GLU A 271 -14.11 7.87 -2.31
N THR A 272 -13.46 7.05 -1.49
CA THR A 272 -12.02 7.19 -1.26
C THR A 272 -11.28 6.66 -2.46
N ALA A 273 -10.24 7.41 -2.78
CA ALA A 273 -9.00 7.02 -3.39
C ALA A 273 -8.71 5.55 -3.76
N GLY A 274 -8.91 4.62 -2.83
CA GLY A 274 -8.59 3.20 -2.98
C GLY A 274 -9.77 2.34 -3.42
N GLY A 275 -10.85 2.92 -3.94
CA GLY A 275 -12.10 2.21 -4.24
C GLY A 275 -12.92 1.85 -3.01
N GLY A 276 -12.51 2.29 -1.81
CA GLY A 276 -13.30 2.17 -0.59
C GLY A 276 -14.30 3.31 -0.50
N ARG A 277 -15.57 3.06 -0.22
CA ARG A 277 -16.52 4.13 0.12
C ARG A 277 -16.38 4.46 1.61
N GLN A 278 -16.06 5.72 1.93
CA GLN A 278 -16.04 6.21 3.30
C GLN A 278 -17.34 6.95 3.58
N LEU A 279 -18.00 6.59 4.69
CA LEU A 279 -19.25 7.19 5.12
C LEU A 279 -18.95 8.50 5.85
N ARG A 280 -19.33 9.65 5.29
CA ARG A 280 -19.46 10.91 6.03
C ARG A 280 -20.89 10.99 6.55
N GLY A 281 -21.14 10.34 7.68
CA GLY A 281 -22.44 10.32 8.32
C GLY A 281 -22.40 9.62 9.66
N ARG A 282 -23.43 9.82 10.49
CA ARG A 282 -23.54 9.14 11.77
C ARG A 282 -23.63 7.63 11.53
N VAL A 283 -22.67 6.87 12.02
CA VAL A 283 -22.69 5.41 11.98
C VAL A 283 -23.92 4.94 12.77
N ALA A 284 -24.88 4.35 12.08
CA ALA A 284 -26.11 3.83 12.67
C ALA A 284 -26.02 2.31 12.83
N ARG A 285 -26.79 1.75 13.76
CA ARG A 285 -26.93 0.30 13.89
C ARG A 285 -27.45 -0.32 12.58
N VAL A 286 -26.98 -1.53 12.32
CA VAL A 286 -27.29 -2.36 11.17
C VAL A 286 -28.37 -3.38 11.56
N ASP A 287 -29.32 -3.62 10.66
CA ASP A 287 -30.29 -4.70 10.81
C ASP A 287 -29.62 -6.08 10.84
N LEU A 288 -30.13 -6.97 11.69
CA LEU A 288 -29.66 -8.35 11.74
C LEU A 288 -30.03 -9.08 10.44
N VAL A 289 -29.21 -10.07 10.06
CA VAL A 289 -29.50 -10.92 8.90
C VAL A 289 -30.85 -11.62 9.11
N PRO A 290 -31.76 -11.62 8.11
CA PRO A 290 -33.05 -12.27 8.22
C PRO A 290 -32.94 -13.72 8.70
N GLY A 291 -33.78 -14.09 9.67
CA GLY A 291 -33.75 -15.43 10.28
C GLY A 291 -32.71 -15.61 11.40
N THR A 292 -32.04 -14.53 11.83
CA THR A 292 -31.25 -14.55 13.08
C THR A 292 -32.19 -14.54 14.27
N THR A 293 -32.17 -15.60 15.07
CA THR A 293 -33.02 -15.69 16.28
C THR A 293 -32.39 -14.96 17.47
N ARG A 294 -33.16 -14.64 18.50
CA ARG A 294 -32.64 -14.05 19.75
C ARG A 294 -31.64 -14.98 20.47
N GLU A 295 -31.85 -16.28 20.36
CA GLU A 295 -30.93 -17.28 20.93
C GLU A 295 -29.60 -17.30 20.17
N GLU A 296 -29.63 -17.25 18.83
CA GLU A 296 -28.42 -17.12 18.00
C GLU A 296 -27.69 -15.80 18.28
N GLU A 297 -28.42 -14.69 18.44
CA GLU A 297 -27.83 -13.40 18.79
C GLU A 297 -27.12 -13.46 20.15
N ALA A 298 -27.76 -14.02 21.17
CA ALA A 298 -27.16 -14.21 22.49
C ALA A 298 -25.93 -15.12 22.43
N HIS A 299 -25.99 -16.21 21.66
CA HIS A 299 -24.85 -17.11 21.45
C HIS A 299 -23.66 -16.41 20.80
N ILE A 300 -23.90 -15.60 19.76
CA ILE A 300 -22.85 -14.82 19.10
C ILE A 300 -22.23 -13.80 20.06
N GLN A 301 -23.04 -13.16 20.92
CA GLN A 301 -22.54 -12.24 21.95
C GLN A 301 -21.69 -12.97 22.99
N GLU A 302 -22.10 -14.16 23.44
CA GLU A 302 -21.32 -14.99 24.37
C GLU A 302 -19.98 -15.40 23.76
N LEU A 303 -19.97 -15.87 22.50
CA LEU A 303 -18.75 -16.20 21.77
C LEU A 303 -17.83 -14.99 21.62
N PHE A 304 -18.38 -13.80 21.37
CA PHE A 304 -17.59 -12.58 21.30
C PHE A 304 -16.91 -12.25 22.64
N GLU A 305 -17.63 -12.36 23.76
CA GLU A 305 -17.05 -12.12 25.09
C GLU A 305 -15.96 -13.15 25.43
N LEU A 306 -16.14 -14.41 25.04
CA LEU A 306 -15.12 -15.46 25.16
C LEU A 306 -13.91 -15.20 24.24
N ALA A 307 -14.12 -14.75 23.01
CA ALA A 307 -13.05 -14.41 22.08
C ALA A 307 -12.22 -13.22 22.58
N ARG A 308 -12.86 -12.25 23.23
CA ARG A 308 -12.23 -11.08 23.86
C ARG A 308 -11.45 -11.43 25.12
N ALA A 309 -11.85 -12.46 25.86
CA ALA A 309 -11.13 -12.89 27.05
C ALA A 309 -9.67 -13.27 26.73
N GLU A 310 -8.77 -13.13 27.71
CA GLU A 310 -7.33 -13.32 27.54
C GLU A 310 -6.96 -14.60 26.77
N SER A 311 -5.84 -14.52 26.04
CA SER A 311 -5.36 -15.57 25.13
C SER A 311 -5.46 -16.98 25.75
N GLY A 312 -6.27 -17.83 25.13
CA GLY A 312 -6.55 -19.17 25.64
C GLY A 312 -7.07 -20.11 24.56
N LEU A 313 -7.27 -21.38 24.92
CA LEU A 313 -7.91 -22.35 24.02
C LEU A 313 -9.38 -21.96 23.77
N GLU A 314 -10.09 -21.50 24.80
CA GLU A 314 -11.49 -21.09 24.73
C GLU A 314 -11.70 -19.89 23.80
N SER A 315 -10.89 -18.83 23.95
CA SER A 315 -10.89 -17.68 23.04
C SER A 315 -10.69 -18.11 21.57
N LYS A 316 -9.73 -18.98 21.28
CA LYS A 316 -9.49 -19.50 19.91
C LYS A 316 -10.62 -20.36 19.38
N LEU A 317 -11.30 -21.11 20.24
CA LEU A 317 -12.46 -21.91 19.85
C LEU A 317 -13.64 -21.00 19.54
N ALA A 318 -13.85 -19.96 20.35
CA ALA A 318 -14.89 -18.97 20.13
C ALA A 318 -14.66 -18.16 18.85
N GLU A 319 -13.42 -17.72 18.57
CA GLU A 319 -13.04 -17.10 17.29
C GLU A 319 -13.38 -17.99 16.10
N ARG A 320 -13.01 -19.28 16.16
CA ARG A 320 -13.31 -20.25 15.10
C ARG A 320 -14.81 -20.46 14.91
N GLU A 321 -15.58 -20.46 15.99
CA GLU A 321 -17.01 -20.62 15.93
C GLU A 321 -17.70 -19.38 15.34
N LEU A 322 -17.27 -18.17 15.71
CA LEU A 322 -17.72 -16.92 15.09
C LEU A 322 -17.42 -16.90 13.58
N ILE A 323 -16.23 -17.33 13.17
CA ILE A 323 -15.86 -17.48 11.75
C ILE A 323 -16.79 -18.47 11.04
N ALA A 324 -17.13 -19.59 11.70
CA ALA A 324 -18.05 -20.58 11.14
C ALA A 324 -19.50 -20.07 11.01
N ILE A 325 -19.95 -19.21 11.94
CA ILE A 325 -21.28 -18.57 11.87
C ILE A 325 -21.35 -17.59 10.68
N GLY A 326 -20.25 -16.92 10.35
CA GLY A 326 -20.12 -16.14 9.12
C GLY A 326 -21.04 -14.93 9.07
N HIS A 327 -21.88 -14.87 8.02
CA HIS A 327 -22.74 -13.72 7.69
C HIS A 327 -23.55 -13.18 8.87
N LYS A 328 -24.15 -14.07 9.69
CA LYS A 328 -25.01 -13.67 10.82
C LYS A 328 -24.25 -12.96 11.94
N ALA A 329 -22.96 -13.24 12.12
CA ALA A 329 -22.15 -12.62 13.16
C ALA A 329 -21.79 -11.16 12.84
N VAL A 330 -21.74 -10.80 11.55
CA VAL A 330 -21.23 -9.50 11.11
C VAL A 330 -22.08 -8.32 11.63
N PRO A 331 -23.43 -8.26 11.48
CA PRO A 331 -24.21 -7.15 12.01
C PRO A 331 -24.10 -6.98 13.52
N ILE A 332 -23.96 -8.07 14.27
CA ILE A 332 -23.85 -8.04 15.73
C ILE A 332 -22.53 -7.40 16.14
N LEU A 333 -21.43 -7.80 15.48
CA LEU A 333 -20.11 -7.20 15.69
C LEU A 333 -20.06 -5.72 15.25
N LEU A 334 -20.72 -5.37 14.14
CA LEU A 334 -20.83 -3.98 13.70
C LEU A 334 -21.64 -3.14 14.70
N ASN A 335 -22.78 -3.64 15.17
CA ASN A 335 -23.59 -2.96 16.18
C ASN A 335 -22.83 -2.74 17.48
N ARG A 336 -21.97 -3.70 17.85
CA ARG A 336 -21.06 -3.52 18.99
C ARG A 336 -20.09 -2.36 18.77
N LEU A 337 -19.57 -2.15 17.56
CA LEU A 337 -18.73 -0.98 17.26
C LEU A 337 -19.48 0.35 17.42
N VAL A 338 -20.79 0.39 17.12
CA VAL A 338 -21.61 1.62 17.31
C VAL A 338 -21.76 1.96 18.78
N ASP A 339 -21.90 0.94 19.62
CA ASP A 339 -22.11 1.10 21.06
C ASP A 339 -20.81 1.46 21.81
N LEU A 340 -19.64 1.36 21.14
CA LEU A 340 -18.35 1.66 21.74
C LEU A 340 -17.99 3.14 21.62
N PRO A 341 -17.70 3.84 22.73
CA PRO A 341 -17.17 5.20 22.66
C PRO A 341 -15.78 5.19 22.02
N LEU A 342 -15.59 5.99 20.98
CA LEU A 342 -14.32 6.12 20.25
C LEU A 342 -13.44 7.22 20.86
N ASP A 343 -13.20 7.14 22.16
CA ASP A 343 -12.46 8.12 22.95
C ASP A 343 -10.96 7.84 23.07
N GLY A 344 -10.47 6.77 22.43
CA GLY A 344 -9.06 6.36 22.48
C GLY A 344 -8.64 5.70 23.79
N SER A 345 -9.57 5.37 24.70
CA SER A 345 -9.23 4.70 25.96
C SER A 345 -8.65 3.28 25.72
N PRO A 346 -7.62 2.84 26.46
CA PRO A 346 -6.87 1.60 26.15
C PRO A 346 -7.74 0.33 26.06
N GLY A 347 -8.68 0.15 26.98
CA GLY A 347 -9.59 -1.01 26.96
C GLY A 347 -10.55 -1.01 25.77
N ARG A 348 -10.91 0.18 25.26
CA ARG A 348 -11.76 0.32 24.07
C ARG A 348 -10.97 0.09 22.80
N VAL A 349 -9.73 0.52 22.76
CA VAL A 349 -8.81 0.25 21.64
C VAL A 349 -8.63 -1.24 21.43
N GLU A 350 -8.44 -1.98 22.51
CA GLU A 350 -8.35 -3.43 22.45
C GLU A 350 -9.65 -4.06 21.94
N GLU A 351 -10.81 -3.65 22.44
CA GLU A 351 -12.11 -4.17 22.00
C GLU A 351 -12.37 -3.89 20.51
N VAL A 352 -12.11 -2.66 20.03
CA VAL A 352 -12.22 -2.30 18.61
C VAL A 352 -11.24 -3.10 17.77
N ALA A 353 -10.01 -3.33 18.24
CA ALA A 353 -9.03 -4.14 17.52
C ALA A 353 -9.42 -5.62 17.42
N VAL A 354 -10.02 -6.18 18.48
CA VAL A 354 -10.57 -7.56 18.47
C VAL A 354 -11.72 -7.66 17.48
N ILE A 355 -12.70 -6.76 17.55
CA ILE A 355 -13.82 -6.75 16.59
C ILE A 355 -13.31 -6.58 15.16
N HIS A 356 -12.36 -5.68 14.93
CA HIS A 356 -11.76 -5.46 13.62
C HIS A 356 -11.09 -6.73 13.08
N GLY A 357 -10.31 -7.44 13.92
CA GLY A 357 -9.69 -8.72 13.55
C GLY A 357 -10.72 -9.79 13.20
N LEU A 358 -11.73 -9.98 14.06
CA LEU A 358 -12.83 -10.92 13.82
C LEU A 358 -13.57 -10.61 12.51
N LEU A 359 -13.86 -9.34 12.24
CA LEU A 359 -14.50 -8.94 10.98
C LEU A 359 -13.60 -9.25 9.77
N GLN A 360 -12.28 -9.04 9.85
CA GLN A 360 -11.37 -9.44 8.77
C GLN A 360 -11.38 -10.96 8.54
N ASP A 361 -11.37 -11.76 9.61
CA ASP A 361 -11.31 -13.21 9.52
C ASP A 361 -12.65 -13.81 9.04
N ILE A 362 -13.78 -13.27 9.49
CA ILE A 362 -15.12 -13.67 9.04
C ILE A 362 -15.35 -13.30 7.57
N THR A 363 -14.94 -12.09 7.17
CA THR A 363 -15.28 -11.55 5.83
C THR A 363 -14.19 -11.79 4.78
N PHE A 364 -13.01 -12.30 5.17
CA PHE A 364 -11.81 -12.41 4.33
C PHE A 364 -11.34 -11.07 3.75
N ARG A 365 -11.92 -9.94 4.17
CA ARG A 365 -11.52 -8.61 3.75
C ARG A 365 -10.29 -8.15 4.53
N ARG A 366 -9.21 -7.86 3.83
CA ARG A 366 -8.03 -7.20 4.42
C ARG A 366 -8.22 -5.69 4.38
N VAL A 367 -8.28 -5.07 5.55
CA VAL A 367 -8.19 -3.61 5.68
C VAL A 367 -6.72 -3.27 5.97
N SER A 368 -6.16 -2.32 5.23
CA SER A 368 -4.72 -1.99 5.22
C SER A 368 -4.19 -1.35 6.52
N PHE A 369 -5.04 -1.16 7.53
CA PHE A 369 -4.71 -0.40 8.73
C PHE A 369 -4.71 -1.30 9.97
N PRO A 370 -3.55 -1.82 10.41
CA PRO A 370 -3.46 -2.59 11.65
C PRO A 370 -3.64 -1.65 12.85
N LEU A 371 -4.78 -1.74 13.53
CA LEU A 371 -5.07 -0.95 14.74
C LEU A 371 -4.12 -1.27 15.92
N ARG A 372 -3.47 -2.45 15.92
CA ARG A 372 -2.58 -2.88 17.01
C ARG A 372 -1.21 -2.19 17.02
N ASP A 373 -0.81 -1.55 15.92
CA ASP A 373 0.54 -0.99 15.77
C ASP A 373 0.59 0.54 15.95
N VAL A 374 -0.53 1.17 16.30
CA VAL A 374 -0.59 2.62 16.50
C VAL A 374 -0.02 2.97 17.88
N ASP A 375 1.00 3.83 17.90
CA ASP A 375 1.67 4.31 19.12
C ASP A 375 0.64 4.82 20.14
N ALA A 376 0.57 4.18 21.31
CA ALA A 376 -0.30 4.58 22.42
C ALA A 376 -0.03 6.02 22.90
N ASP A 377 1.13 6.57 22.52
CA ASP A 377 1.55 7.93 22.84
C ASP A 377 0.80 9.01 22.03
N ARG A 378 -0.07 8.64 21.08
CA ARG A 378 -0.88 9.57 20.27
C ARG A 378 -2.37 9.19 20.26
N PRO A 379 -3.12 9.46 21.36
CA PRO A 379 -4.52 9.05 21.49
C PRO A 379 -5.45 9.66 20.43
N GLU A 380 -5.16 10.88 19.95
CA GLU A 380 -5.95 11.54 18.90
C GLU A 380 -5.85 10.80 17.56
N LEU A 381 -4.64 10.41 17.16
CA LEU A 381 -4.39 9.64 15.94
C LEU A 381 -5.05 8.26 16.03
N LEU A 382 -5.00 7.64 17.21
CA LEU A 382 -5.65 6.37 17.48
C LEU A 382 -7.17 6.47 17.34
N ALA A 383 -7.80 7.49 17.93
CA ALA A 383 -9.24 7.74 17.82
C ALA A 383 -9.66 8.05 16.36
N GLN A 384 -8.82 8.77 15.60
CA GLN A 384 -9.04 8.99 14.17
C GLN A 384 -8.98 7.66 13.40
N ARG A 385 -7.96 6.83 13.62
CA ARG A 385 -7.81 5.53 12.96
C ARG A 385 -8.94 4.57 13.30
N GLN A 386 -9.45 4.60 14.53
CA GLN A 386 -10.62 3.85 14.93
C GLN A 386 -11.86 4.28 14.14
N ARG A 387 -12.10 5.59 14.01
CA ARG A 387 -13.21 6.12 13.20
C ARG A 387 -13.11 5.67 11.74
N GLU A 388 -11.94 5.82 11.12
CA GLU A 388 -11.69 5.38 9.75
C GLU A 388 -11.96 3.87 9.58
N ALA A 389 -11.50 3.03 10.52
CA ALA A 389 -11.73 1.60 10.48
C ALA A 389 -13.21 1.23 10.64
N VAL A 390 -13.94 1.91 11.54
CA VAL A 390 -15.38 1.73 11.71
C VAL A 390 -16.12 2.14 10.44
N GLU A 391 -15.91 3.36 9.94
CA GLU A 391 -16.54 3.87 8.71
C GLU A 391 -16.29 2.93 7.52
N ALA A 392 -15.06 2.42 7.37
CA ALA A 392 -14.71 1.48 6.31
C ALA A 392 -15.46 0.14 6.41
N TRP A 393 -15.82 -0.31 7.61
CA TRP A 393 -16.63 -1.52 7.81
C TRP A 393 -18.11 -1.29 7.49
N PHE A 394 -18.67 -0.17 7.90
CA PHE A 394 -20.07 0.17 7.61
C PHE A 394 -20.28 0.46 6.11
N GLY A 395 -19.34 1.16 5.48
CA GLY A 395 -19.36 1.37 4.02
C GLY A 395 -19.32 0.04 3.25
N TRP A 396 -18.48 -0.90 3.70
CA TRP A 396 -18.42 -2.25 3.12
C TRP A 396 -19.71 -3.04 3.35
N TRP A 397 -20.25 -3.03 4.58
CA TRP A 397 -21.48 -3.76 4.88
C TRP A 397 -22.67 -3.24 4.07
N ARG A 398 -22.80 -1.94 3.87
CA ARG A 398 -23.88 -1.40 3.02
C ARG A 398 -23.77 -1.88 1.57
N ALA A 399 -22.55 -2.03 1.05
CA ALA A 399 -22.33 -2.53 -0.31
C ALA A 399 -22.56 -4.04 -0.45
N TRP A 400 -22.21 -4.82 0.59
CA TRP A 400 -22.10 -6.29 0.48
C TRP A 400 -23.03 -7.08 1.40
N GLY A 401 -23.57 -6.50 2.46
CA GLY A 401 -24.41 -7.21 3.44
C GLY A 401 -25.67 -7.81 2.82
N GLY A 402 -26.34 -7.08 1.92
CA GLY A 402 -27.47 -7.61 1.15
C GLY A 402 -27.09 -8.57 0.01
N ARG A 403 -25.79 -8.70 -0.28
CA ARG A 403 -25.22 -9.47 -1.40
C ARG A 403 -24.10 -10.39 -0.93
N TRP A 404 -24.27 -10.98 0.25
CA TRP A 404 -23.22 -11.77 0.90
C TRP A 404 -22.68 -12.89 0.01
N ASP A 405 -23.55 -13.59 -0.72
CA ASP A 405 -23.15 -14.69 -1.61
C ASP A 405 -22.24 -14.21 -2.76
N ALA A 406 -22.52 -13.02 -3.31
CA ALA A 406 -21.67 -12.42 -4.33
C ALA A 406 -20.29 -12.03 -3.76
N TRP A 407 -20.26 -11.54 -2.51
CA TRP A 407 -19.00 -11.28 -1.83
C TRP A 407 -18.18 -12.56 -1.57
N VAL A 408 -18.84 -13.64 -1.13
CA VAL A 408 -18.18 -14.95 -0.91
C VAL A 408 -17.51 -15.44 -2.19
N GLU A 409 -18.18 -15.28 -3.33
CA GLU A 409 -17.63 -15.62 -4.64
C GLU A 409 -16.43 -14.72 -5.02
N GLU A 410 -16.57 -13.40 -4.90
CA GLU A 410 -15.54 -12.44 -5.27
C GLU A 410 -14.28 -12.54 -4.39
N SER A 411 -14.46 -12.70 -3.09
CA SER A 411 -13.37 -12.79 -2.11
C SER A 411 -12.63 -14.13 -2.13
N GLY A 412 -13.16 -15.13 -2.83
CA GLY A 412 -12.63 -16.50 -2.80
C GLY A 412 -12.75 -17.14 -1.42
N MET A 413 -13.73 -16.73 -0.62
CA MET A 413 -13.97 -17.31 0.70
C MET A 413 -14.35 -18.79 0.55
N PRO A 414 -13.76 -19.70 1.34
CA PRO A 414 -14.14 -21.10 1.30
C PRO A 414 -15.62 -21.22 1.64
N ARG A 415 -16.42 -21.79 0.73
CA ARG A 415 -17.83 -22.06 1.01
C ARG A 415 -17.89 -22.98 2.23
N PRO A 416 -18.70 -22.66 3.25
CA PRO A 416 -18.86 -23.54 4.39
C PRO A 416 -19.23 -24.92 3.88
N GLU A 417 -18.53 -25.96 4.33
CA GLU A 417 -18.91 -27.33 3.99
C GLU A 417 -20.38 -27.48 4.37
N PRO A 418 -21.26 -27.91 3.43
CA PRO A 418 -22.66 -28.10 3.76
C PRO A 418 -22.71 -29.00 4.98
N SER A 419 -23.32 -28.48 6.06
CA SER A 419 -23.39 -29.17 7.34
C SER A 419 -23.91 -30.57 7.05
N ARG A 420 -23.02 -31.58 7.19
CA ARG A 420 -23.40 -32.96 6.90
C ARG A 420 -24.63 -33.22 7.76
N PRO A 421 -25.80 -33.54 7.16
CA PRO A 421 -27.03 -33.69 7.91
C PRO A 421 -26.72 -34.61 9.07
N GLY A 422 -26.84 -34.06 10.28
CA GLY A 422 -26.26 -34.64 11.47
C GLY A 422 -26.65 -36.11 11.53
N ARG A 423 -25.65 -36.99 11.52
CA ARG A 423 -25.85 -38.39 11.87
C ARG A 423 -26.33 -38.34 13.32
N THR A 424 -27.65 -38.32 13.50
CA THR A 424 -28.30 -38.33 14.80
C THR A 424 -27.71 -39.53 15.53
N ARG A 425 -26.83 -39.27 16.49
CA ARG A 425 -26.38 -40.29 17.43
C ARG A 425 -27.62 -40.64 18.25
N ARG A 426 -28.33 -41.68 17.80
CA ARG A 426 -29.30 -42.40 18.61
C ARG A 426 -28.59 -43.13 19.73
#